data_AF-A0AAU2Y994-F1
#
_entry.id   AF-A0AAU2Y994-F1
#
_cell.length_a   1.000
_cell.length_b   1.000
_cell.length_c   1.000
_cell.angle_alpha   90.00
_cell.angle_beta   90.00
_cell.angle_gamma   90.00
#
_symmetry.space_group_name_H-M   'P 1'
#
loop_
_entity.id
_entity.type
_entity.pdbx_description
1 polymer ?
#
loop_
_entity_poly.entity_id
_entity_poly.type
_entity_poly.pdbx_seq_one_letter_code
_entity_poly.pdbx_strand_id
1 'polypeptide(L)'
;MEDQAHPTGPKAGPDHEPRWAELADLVLIISREIQFRRYTDEQAVHLSQSEGMVMRYLKGDPEAPPSRIAAATGLQRTNLSTVLGGLERKGFIERRAHSGDGRGVTVHSTERGRSNTTLVRQEWAATVSEAAGQDTEHLDAALTLLRAVEHGLTKTRPQNRATRPATQH
;
A
#
# COMPACT_ATOMS: atom_id res chain seq x y z
N MET A 1 42.41 12.45 22.18
CA MET A 1 41.73 12.80 20.92
C MET A 1 40.97 11.55 20.50
N GLU A 2 39.84 11.28 21.16
CA GLU A 2 38.51 11.83 20.83
C GLU A 2 38.02 11.24 19.50
N ASP A 3 36.81 10.71 19.36
CA ASP A 3 35.67 10.55 20.26
C ASP A 3 34.75 9.59 19.49
N GLN A 4 34.50 8.40 20.02
CA GLN A 4 33.46 7.51 19.51
C GLN A 4 32.22 7.72 20.36
N ALA A 5 31.36 8.64 19.92
CA ALA A 5 30.01 8.79 20.44
C ALA A 5 29.02 8.77 19.27
N HIS A 6 28.60 7.57 18.86
CA HIS A 6 27.30 7.39 18.21
C HIS A 6 26.26 7.17 19.31
N PRO A 7 25.29 8.08 19.53
CA PRO A 7 24.20 7.82 20.46
C PRO A 7 23.21 6.89 19.75
N THR A 8 23.31 5.60 20.03
CA THR A 8 22.21 4.66 19.77
C THR A 8 21.06 5.06 20.69
N GLY A 9 19.99 5.63 20.11
CA GLY A 9 18.77 5.95 20.84
C GLY A 9 18.24 4.74 21.64
N PRO A 10 17.42 4.99 22.69
CA PRO A 10 17.03 3.97 23.65
C PRO A 10 16.40 2.77 22.95
N LYS A 11 17.06 1.61 23.03
CA LYS A 11 16.47 0.32 22.69
C LYS A 11 15.32 0.07 23.66
N ALA A 12 14.10 0.02 23.12
CA ALA A 12 12.88 -0.27 23.84
C ALA A 12 13.05 -1.53 24.70
N GLY A 13 12.79 -1.41 26.01
CA GLY A 13 12.70 -2.54 26.92
C GLY A 13 11.43 -3.39 26.70
N PRO A 14 11.31 -4.53 27.41
CA PRO A 14 10.19 -5.48 27.24
C PRO A 14 8.80 -4.89 27.48
N ASP A 15 8.70 -3.74 28.16
CA ASP A 15 7.44 -3.06 28.47
C ASP A 15 6.75 -2.38 27.26
N HIS A 16 7.44 -2.32 26.11
CA HIS A 16 6.87 -1.72 24.89
C HIS A 16 6.24 -2.74 23.95
N GLU A 17 6.56 -4.04 24.06
CA GLU A 17 6.03 -5.08 23.18
C GLU A 17 4.48 -5.15 23.21
N PRO A 18 3.81 -5.07 24.38
CA PRO A 18 2.35 -5.04 24.43
C PRO A 18 1.74 -3.82 23.71
N ARG A 19 2.41 -2.66 23.79
CA ARG A 19 1.94 -1.42 23.15
C ARG A 19 2.11 -1.45 21.64
N TRP A 20 3.16 -2.11 21.13
CA TRP A 20 3.34 -2.32 19.70
C TRP A 20 2.30 -3.29 19.12
N ALA A 21 1.92 -4.32 19.89
CA ALA A 21 0.84 -5.23 19.51
C ALA A 21 -0.51 -4.48 19.45
N GLU A 22 -0.81 -3.66 20.46
CA GLU A 22 -2.03 -2.84 20.48
C GLU A 22 -2.09 -1.87 19.29
N LEU A 23 -0.97 -1.22 18.93
CA LEU A 23 -0.89 -0.39 17.73
C LEU A 23 -1.22 -1.21 16.47
N ALA A 24 -0.68 -2.41 16.34
CA ALA A 24 -0.93 -3.27 15.19
C ALA A 24 -2.41 -3.67 15.09
N ASP A 25 -3.02 -4.06 16.22
CA ASP A 25 -4.45 -4.41 16.30
C ASP A 25 -5.34 -3.23 15.90
N LEU A 26 -5.06 -2.02 16.44
CA LEU A 26 -5.78 -0.81 16.08
C LEU A 26 -5.68 -0.50 14.59
N VAL A 27 -4.50 -0.61 13.99
CA VAL A 27 -4.31 -0.39 12.54
C VAL A 27 -5.13 -1.39 11.72
N LEU A 28 -5.19 -2.65 12.13
CA LEU A 28 -5.97 -3.69 11.44
C LEU A 28 -7.48 -3.45 11.57
N ILE A 29 -7.95 -3.09 12.76
CA ILE A 29 -9.35 -2.78 13.04
C ILE A 29 -9.78 -1.54 12.24
N ILE A 30 -9.02 -0.44 12.31
CA ILE A 30 -9.31 0.79 11.56
C ILE A 30 -9.31 0.52 10.05
N SER A 31 -8.34 -0.24 9.55
CA SER A 31 -8.29 -0.66 8.14
C SER A 31 -9.56 -1.41 7.73
N ARG A 32 -10.08 -2.29 8.61
CA ARG A 32 -11.29 -3.05 8.36
C ARG A 32 -12.54 -2.16 8.39
N GLU A 33 -12.65 -1.24 9.32
CA GLU A 33 -13.76 -0.29 9.42
C GLU A 33 -13.82 0.65 8.21
N ILE A 34 -12.67 1.14 7.75
CA ILE A 34 -12.60 1.95 6.52
C ILE A 34 -13.09 1.15 5.30
N GLN A 35 -12.78 -0.15 5.21
CA GLN A 35 -13.21 -1.00 4.09
C GLN A 35 -14.72 -1.27 4.07
N PHE A 36 -15.36 -1.34 5.24
CA PHE A 36 -16.79 -1.61 5.36
C PHE A 36 -17.68 -0.39 5.11
N ARG A 37 -17.12 0.81 5.18
CA ARG A 37 -17.88 2.02 4.90
C ARG A 37 -18.20 2.13 3.41
N ARG A 38 -19.47 2.39 3.13
CA ARG A 38 -19.95 2.70 1.78
C ARG A 38 -19.55 4.14 1.45
N TYR A 39 -19.12 4.38 0.22
CA TYR A 39 -18.88 5.75 -0.25
C TYR A 39 -20.21 6.49 -0.36
N THR A 40 -20.19 7.77 -0.02
CA THR A 40 -21.35 8.65 -0.17
C THR A 40 -21.56 9.04 -1.63
N ASP A 41 -20.46 9.18 -2.38
CA ASP A 41 -20.46 9.46 -3.81
C ASP A 41 -20.70 8.19 -4.65
N GLU A 42 -21.77 8.18 -5.44
CA GLU A 42 -22.13 7.08 -6.34
C GLU A 42 -21.10 6.85 -7.47
N GLN A 43 -20.27 7.86 -7.77
CA GLN A 43 -19.19 7.76 -8.75
C GLN A 43 -17.94 7.08 -8.17
N ALA A 44 -17.82 7.02 -6.83
CA ALA A 44 -16.71 6.36 -6.17
C ALA A 44 -16.87 4.84 -6.24
N VAL A 45 -15.99 4.19 -7.01
CA VAL A 45 -15.99 2.74 -7.15
C VAL A 45 -15.12 2.12 -6.07
N HIS A 46 -15.66 1.09 -5.42
CA HIS A 46 -14.94 0.30 -4.44
C HIS A 46 -13.82 -0.53 -5.07
N LEU A 47 -12.65 -0.40 -4.45
CA LEU A 47 -11.46 -1.19 -4.73
C LEU A 47 -11.29 -2.18 -3.59
N SER A 48 -11.08 -3.44 -3.94
CA SER A 48 -10.54 -4.40 -2.98
C SER A 48 -9.20 -3.90 -2.42
N GLN A 49 -8.77 -4.42 -1.27
CA GLN A 49 -7.51 -4.05 -0.65
C GLN A 49 -6.33 -4.12 -1.64
N SER A 50 -6.21 -5.22 -2.39
CA SER A 50 -5.14 -5.44 -3.37
C SER A 50 -5.21 -4.47 -4.56
N GLU A 51 -6.41 -4.18 -5.06
CA GLU A 51 -6.61 -3.18 -6.12
C GLU A 51 -6.23 -1.77 -5.62
N GLY A 52 -6.62 -1.42 -4.39
CA GLY A 52 -6.25 -0.17 -3.74
C GLY A 52 -4.74 -0.03 -3.54
N MET A 53 -4.04 -1.12 -3.22
CA MET A 53 -2.57 -1.12 -3.12
C MET A 53 -1.91 -0.83 -4.47
N VAL A 54 -2.40 -1.45 -5.55
CA VAL A 54 -1.89 -1.19 -6.90
C VAL A 54 -2.15 0.26 -7.33
N MET A 55 -3.37 0.76 -7.13
CA MET A 55 -3.72 2.15 -7.47
C MET A 55 -2.94 3.17 -6.64
N ARG A 56 -2.67 2.87 -5.36
CA ARG A 56 -1.83 3.71 -4.50
C ARG A 56 -0.39 3.77 -5.01
N TYR A 57 0.17 2.65 -5.44
CA TYR A 57 1.49 2.61 -6.06
C TYR A 57 1.50 3.44 -7.36
N LEU A 58 0.53 3.21 -8.24
CA LEU A 58 0.44 3.91 -9.53
C LEU A 58 0.15 5.42 -9.39
N LYS A 59 -0.38 5.88 -8.25
CA LYS A 59 -0.48 7.32 -7.99
C LYS A 59 0.89 8.01 -7.91
N GLY A 60 1.91 7.31 -7.39
CA GLY A 60 3.28 7.81 -7.30
C GLY A 60 4.13 7.50 -8.53
N ASP A 61 3.89 6.34 -9.16
CA ASP A 61 4.54 5.90 -10.39
C ASP A 61 3.47 5.57 -11.45
N PRO A 62 2.97 6.58 -12.22
CA PRO A 62 1.81 6.43 -13.12
C PRO A 62 1.94 5.36 -14.19
N GLU A 63 3.16 4.93 -14.46
CA GLU A 63 3.50 3.92 -15.45
C GLU A 63 4.56 2.97 -14.89
N ALA A 64 4.24 1.68 -14.78
CA ALA A 64 5.19 0.71 -14.26
C ALA A 64 5.00 -0.69 -14.86
N PRO A 65 6.09 -1.48 -15.00
CA PRO A 65 5.97 -2.88 -15.38
C PRO A 65 5.35 -3.69 -14.23
N PRO A 66 4.56 -4.75 -14.53
CA PRO A 66 3.93 -5.59 -13.51
C PRO A 66 4.91 -6.15 -12.47
N SER A 67 6.16 -6.44 -12.85
CA SER A 67 7.18 -6.91 -11.91
C SER A 67 7.50 -5.89 -10.81
N ARG A 68 7.56 -4.61 -11.14
CA ARG A 68 7.81 -3.53 -10.18
C ARG A 68 6.60 -3.33 -9.26
N ILE A 69 5.40 -3.40 -9.83
CA ILE A 69 4.15 -3.34 -9.06
C ILE A 69 4.07 -4.52 -8.08
N ALA A 70 4.40 -5.74 -8.51
CA ALA A 70 4.43 -6.92 -7.65
C ALA A 70 5.40 -6.74 -6.47
N ALA A 71 6.62 -6.28 -6.73
CA ALA A 71 7.62 -6.06 -5.70
C ALA A 71 7.16 -4.99 -4.68
N ALA A 72 6.65 -3.86 -5.16
CA ALA A 72 6.21 -2.76 -4.31
C ALA A 72 4.95 -3.10 -3.50
N THR A 73 4.00 -3.84 -4.08
CA THR A 73 2.74 -4.23 -3.42
C THR A 73 2.85 -5.52 -2.61
N GLY A 74 3.90 -6.33 -2.82
CA GLY A 74 4.05 -7.64 -2.17
C GLY A 74 3.12 -8.72 -2.74
N LEU A 75 2.38 -8.40 -3.81
CA LEU A 75 1.47 -9.34 -4.47
C LEU A 75 2.27 -10.39 -5.24
N GLN A 76 1.87 -11.66 -5.10
CA GLN A 76 2.37 -12.74 -5.94
C GLN A 76 1.94 -12.53 -7.39
N ARG A 77 2.74 -12.99 -8.37
CA ARG A 77 2.50 -12.77 -9.80
C ARG A 77 1.09 -13.19 -10.24
N THR A 78 0.61 -14.36 -9.80
CA THR A 78 -0.72 -14.86 -10.17
C THR A 78 -1.84 -13.97 -9.61
N ASN A 79 -1.71 -13.52 -8.36
CA ASN A 79 -2.66 -12.58 -7.76
C ASN A 79 -2.62 -11.22 -8.45
N LEU A 80 -1.42 -10.70 -8.73
CA LEU A 80 -1.27 -9.42 -9.42
C LEU A 80 -1.95 -9.44 -10.79
N SER A 81 -1.81 -10.50 -11.59
CA SER A 81 -2.50 -10.60 -12.88
C SER A 81 -4.02 -10.50 -12.74
N THR A 82 -4.61 -11.14 -11.74
CA THR A 82 -6.04 -11.06 -11.44
C THR A 82 -6.45 -9.65 -11.02
N VAL A 83 -5.67 -9.01 -10.14
CA VAL A 83 -5.90 -7.63 -9.68
C VAL A 83 -5.82 -6.64 -10.84
N LEU A 84 -4.80 -6.75 -11.70
CA LEU A 84 -4.66 -5.91 -12.89
C LEU A 84 -5.84 -6.13 -13.86
N GLY A 85 -6.26 -7.37 -14.09
CA GLY A 85 -7.45 -7.65 -14.90
C GLY A 85 -8.76 -7.09 -14.31
N GLY A 86 -8.88 -7.01 -12.99
CA GLY A 86 -9.99 -6.33 -12.31
C GLY A 86 -9.98 -4.82 -12.54
N LEU A 87 -8.82 -4.19 -12.31
CA LEU A 87 -8.64 -2.75 -12.51
C LEU A 87 -8.82 -2.33 -13.97
N GLU A 88 -8.37 -3.13 -14.93
CA GLU A 88 -8.54 -2.87 -16.36
C GLU A 88 -10.01 -2.96 -16.78
N ARG A 89 -10.76 -3.97 -16.29
CA ARG A 89 -12.22 -4.06 -16.50
C ARG A 89 -12.98 -2.89 -15.90
N LYS A 90 -12.51 -2.34 -14.77
CA LYS A 90 -13.05 -1.12 -14.14
C LYS A 90 -12.65 0.15 -14.90
N GLY A 91 -11.78 0.06 -15.90
CA GLY A 91 -11.27 1.18 -16.68
C GLY A 91 -10.31 2.07 -15.90
N PHE A 92 -9.65 1.55 -14.85
CA PHE A 92 -8.74 2.32 -13.99
C PHE A 92 -7.29 2.25 -14.43
N ILE A 93 -6.93 1.19 -15.11
CA ILE A 93 -5.61 1.03 -15.73
C ILE A 93 -5.76 0.58 -17.18
N GLU A 94 -4.68 0.69 -17.92
CA GLU A 94 -4.50 0.10 -19.24
C GLU A 94 -3.14 -0.61 -19.30
N ARG A 95 -3.08 -1.73 -20.03
CA ARG A 95 -1.83 -2.44 -20.29
C ARG A 95 -1.37 -2.23 -21.73
N ARG A 96 -0.16 -1.72 -21.91
CA ARG A 96 0.42 -1.48 -23.24
C ARG A 96 1.65 -2.36 -23.45
N ALA A 97 1.74 -2.99 -24.61
CA ALA A 97 2.94 -3.74 -25.01
C ALA A 97 3.97 -2.79 -25.61
N HIS A 98 5.25 -2.96 -25.27
CA HIS A 98 6.34 -2.22 -25.92
C HIS A 98 6.59 -2.76 -27.34
N SER A 99 6.61 -1.88 -28.34
CA SER A 99 6.78 -2.23 -29.76
C SER A 99 8.24 -2.33 -30.23
N GLY A 100 9.21 -1.88 -29.43
CA GLY A 100 10.60 -1.69 -29.87
C GLY A 100 11.56 -2.86 -29.66
N ASP A 101 11.59 -3.48 -28.46
CA ASP A 101 12.72 -4.38 -28.12
C ASP A 101 12.34 -5.60 -27.25
N GLY A 102 11.08 -6.03 -27.33
CA GLY A 102 10.71 -7.39 -26.93
C GLY A 102 10.41 -7.59 -25.44
N ARG A 103 9.14 -7.93 -25.19
CA ARG A 103 8.62 -8.68 -24.02
C ARG A 103 8.48 -7.91 -22.71
N GLY A 104 8.03 -6.66 -22.77
CA GLY A 104 7.52 -5.92 -21.62
C GLY A 104 6.08 -5.46 -21.83
N VAL A 105 5.19 -5.79 -20.89
CA VAL A 105 3.90 -5.09 -20.72
C VAL A 105 4.12 -3.99 -19.69
N THR A 106 3.65 -2.79 -19.99
CA THR A 106 3.62 -1.68 -19.03
C THR A 106 2.18 -1.39 -18.62
N VAL A 107 1.96 -1.18 -17.33
CA VAL A 107 0.67 -0.78 -16.76
C VAL A 107 0.66 0.74 -16.62
N HIS A 108 -0.36 1.39 -17.13
CA HIS A 108 -0.57 2.84 -16.99
C HIS A 108 -1.85 3.09 -16.21
N SER A 109 -1.82 4.07 -15.29
CA SER A 109 -3.04 4.57 -14.67
C SER A 109 -3.80 5.49 -15.64
N THR A 110 -5.09 5.23 -15.80
CA THR A 110 -6.00 6.08 -16.59
C THR A 110 -6.41 7.32 -15.80
N GLU A 111 -6.98 8.32 -16.49
CA GLU A 111 -7.58 9.47 -15.82
C GLU A 111 -8.71 9.07 -14.86
N ARG A 112 -9.59 8.16 -15.31
CA ARG A 112 -10.66 7.62 -14.47
C ARG A 112 -10.12 6.99 -13.18
N GLY A 113 -9.04 6.21 -13.28
CA GLY A 113 -8.38 5.60 -12.12
C GLY A 113 -7.77 6.62 -11.16
N ARG A 114 -7.15 7.69 -11.69
CA ARG A 114 -6.63 8.80 -10.88
C ARG A 114 -7.74 9.55 -10.17
N SER A 115 -8.81 9.92 -10.88
CA SER A 115 -9.97 10.62 -10.30
C SER A 115 -10.65 9.79 -9.22
N ASN A 116 -10.88 8.50 -9.45
CA ASN A 116 -11.46 7.60 -8.44
C ASN A 116 -10.58 7.53 -7.18
N THR A 117 -9.25 7.49 -7.34
CA THR A 117 -8.32 7.47 -6.19
C THR A 117 -8.37 8.76 -5.38
N THR A 118 -8.60 9.90 -6.03
CA THR A 118 -8.79 11.19 -5.36
C THR A 118 -10.10 11.24 -4.60
N LEU A 119 -11.21 10.85 -5.23
CA LEU A 119 -12.54 10.80 -4.60
C LEU A 119 -12.56 9.88 -3.37
N VAL A 120 -12.08 8.65 -3.52
CA VAL A 120 -11.98 7.68 -2.40
C VAL A 120 -11.16 8.22 -1.23
N ARG A 121 -10.07 8.95 -1.51
CA ARG A 121 -9.25 9.57 -0.46
C ARG A 121 -9.97 10.71 0.26
N GLN A 122 -10.78 11.49 -0.45
CA GLN A 122 -11.58 12.56 0.16
C GLN A 122 -12.65 11.97 1.08
N GLU A 123 -13.36 10.94 0.62
CA GLU A 123 -14.36 10.22 1.43
C GLU A 123 -13.73 9.61 2.69
N TRP A 124 -12.57 8.97 2.57
CA TRP A 124 -11.84 8.45 3.74
C TRP A 124 -11.36 9.57 4.67
N ALA A 125 -10.88 10.69 4.14
CA ALA A 125 -10.45 11.81 4.97
C ALA A 125 -11.61 12.38 5.79
N ALA A 126 -12.77 12.60 5.16
CA ALA A 126 -13.98 13.06 5.84
C ALA A 126 -14.41 12.06 6.94
N THR A 127 -14.50 10.79 6.56
CA THR A 127 -14.88 9.68 7.44
C THR A 127 -13.98 9.55 8.67
N VAL A 128 -12.65 9.53 8.48
CA VAL A 128 -11.67 9.33 9.55
C VAL A 128 -11.59 10.58 10.43
N SER A 129 -11.68 11.76 9.83
CA SER A 129 -11.72 13.03 10.57
C SER A 129 -12.95 13.09 11.46
N GLU A 130 -14.14 12.75 10.95
CA GLU A 130 -15.38 12.70 11.74
C GLU A 130 -15.28 11.69 12.90
N ALA A 131 -14.77 10.48 12.63
CA ALA A 131 -14.58 9.46 13.66
C ALA A 131 -13.60 9.90 14.76
N ALA A 132 -12.65 10.76 14.44
CA ALA A 132 -11.70 11.37 15.38
C ALA A 132 -12.27 12.63 16.06
N GLY A 133 -13.54 12.99 15.86
CA GLY A 133 -14.11 14.24 16.39
C GLY A 133 -13.48 15.49 15.79
N GLN A 134 -12.89 15.37 14.59
CA GLN A 134 -12.10 16.39 13.91
C GLN A 134 -10.88 16.87 14.72
N ASP A 135 -10.46 16.11 15.73
CA ASP A 135 -9.27 16.39 16.51
C ASP A 135 -8.00 16.13 15.68
N THR A 136 -7.07 17.08 15.76
CA THR A 136 -5.80 17.06 15.04
C THR A 136 -4.59 17.17 15.97
N GLU A 137 -4.78 17.25 17.29
CA GLU A 137 -3.72 17.51 18.28
C GLU A 137 -2.52 16.57 18.14
N HIS A 138 -2.76 15.28 17.88
CA HIS A 138 -1.71 14.27 17.74
C HIS A 138 -1.59 13.68 16.33
N LEU A 139 -2.27 14.26 15.35
CA LEU A 139 -2.36 13.70 14.00
C LEU A 139 -0.97 13.61 13.34
N ASP A 140 -0.16 14.66 13.42
CA ASP A 140 1.16 14.68 12.79
C ASP A 140 2.14 13.70 13.44
N ALA A 141 2.08 13.56 14.77
CA ALA A 141 2.88 12.58 15.51
C ALA A 141 2.49 11.15 15.13
N ALA A 142 1.19 10.87 15.06
CA ALA A 142 0.66 9.56 14.64
C ALA A 142 1.06 9.24 13.19
N LEU A 143 0.91 10.19 12.26
CA LEU A 143 1.33 10.02 10.86
C LEU A 143 2.82 9.77 10.74
N THR A 144 3.64 10.43 11.55
CA THR A 144 5.10 10.23 11.57
C THR A 144 5.45 8.81 12.03
N LEU A 145 4.84 8.34 13.12
CA LEU A 145 5.07 6.99 13.63
C LEU A 145 4.60 5.92 12.62
N LEU A 146 3.39 6.06 12.08
CA LEU A 146 2.83 5.11 11.12
C LEU A 146 3.67 5.04 9.83
N ARG A 147 4.22 6.16 9.35
CA ARG A 147 5.14 6.17 8.19
C ARG A 147 6.45 5.44 8.50
N ALA A 148 7.02 5.65 9.70
CA ALA A 148 8.24 4.96 10.10
C ALA A 148 8.02 3.43 10.17
N VAL A 149 6.90 2.99 10.75
CA VAL A 149 6.51 1.58 10.81
C VAL A 149 6.27 1.01 9.41
N GLU A 150 5.50 1.70 8.56
CA GLU A 150 5.24 1.29 7.17
C GLU A 150 6.54 1.12 6.38
N HIS A 151 7.44 2.10 6.45
CA HIS A 151 8.74 2.03 5.77
C HIS A 151 9.58 0.84 6.27
N GLY A 152 9.63 0.62 7.59
CA GLY A 152 10.35 -0.48 8.21
C GLY A 152 9.84 -1.85 7.76
N LEU A 153 8.52 -2.02 7.72
CA LEU A 153 7.86 -3.26 7.26
C LEU A 153 8.03 -3.48 5.75
N THR A 154 7.92 -2.43 4.93
CA THR A 154 8.11 -2.53 3.48
C THR A 154 9.57 -2.88 3.13
N LYS A 155 10.55 -2.33 3.87
CA LYS A 155 11.98 -2.61 3.67
C LYS A 155 12.39 -4.03 4.06
N THR A 156 11.80 -4.57 5.14
CA THR A 156 12.12 -5.91 5.66
C THR A 156 11.24 -7.02 5.07
N ARG A 157 10.37 -6.67 4.11
CA ARG A 157 9.46 -7.62 3.47
C ARG A 157 10.25 -8.83 2.93
N PRO A 158 9.91 -10.07 3.35
CA PRO A 158 10.56 -11.24 2.84
C PRO A 158 10.33 -11.34 1.33
N GLN A 159 11.42 -11.34 0.55
CA GLN A 159 11.35 -11.64 -0.87
C GLN A 159 10.99 -13.11 -1.00
N ASN A 160 9.76 -13.42 -1.41
CA ASN A 160 9.28 -14.79 -1.49
C ASN A 160 10.23 -15.59 -2.39
N ARG A 161 10.96 -16.54 -1.80
CA ARG A 161 11.96 -17.37 -2.49
C ARG A 161 11.23 -18.15 -3.57
N ALA A 162 11.44 -17.77 -4.82
CA ALA A 162 10.93 -18.51 -5.97
C ALA A 162 11.24 -20.00 -5.78
N THR A 163 10.21 -20.81 -5.97
CA THR A 163 10.21 -22.27 -5.87
C THR A 163 11.48 -22.86 -6.49
N ARG A 164 12.30 -23.54 -5.68
CA ARG A 164 13.37 -24.41 -6.20
C ARG A 164 12.74 -25.39 -7.19
N PRO A 165 13.28 -25.60 -8.41
CA PRO A 165 12.81 -26.68 -9.26
C PRO A 165 13.07 -27.99 -8.51
N ALA A 166 12.05 -28.85 -8.48
CA ALA A 166 12.19 -30.21 -7.96
C ALA A 166 13.26 -30.90 -8.81
N THR A 167 14.37 -31.27 -8.18
CA THR A 167 15.38 -32.15 -8.75
C THR A 167 14.68 -33.48 -9.06
N GLN A 168 14.55 -33.81 -10.34
CA GLN A 168 14.15 -35.15 -10.77
C GLN A 168 15.34 -36.09 -10.56
N HIS A 169 15.10 -37.19 -9.86
CA HIS A 169 15.92 -38.40 -9.86
C HIS A 169 15.07 -39.53 -10.40
#